data_AF-A0A9E1I061-F1
#
_entry.id   AF-A0A9E1I061-F1
#
_cell.length_a   1.000
_cell.length_b   1.000
_cell.length_c   1.000
_cell.angle_alpha   90.00
_cell.angle_beta   90.00
_cell.angle_gamma   90.00
#
_symmetry.space_group_name_H-M   'P 1'
#
loop_
_entity.id
_entity.type
_entity.pdbx_description
1 polymer ?
#
loop_
_entity_poly.entity_id
_entity_poly.type
_entity_poly.pdbx_seq_one_letter_code
_entity_poly.pdbx_strand_id
1 'polypeptide(L)'
;MANRKVFLYVGNNNIGGKYPQFNDTDISRFHTDEFVLSCGNYPGYLRNISELTEFLDEMTTLARRVIQLTGKHVWLGFPRPPAPTQTITLDEYNHYADQYLTIAPMIKERMDAGSTNYYYNYVEGFYMNDEHVRRKTFGNGSGIDDPNGVNTDINNLLHHPQIFMYNKVSQGLMSSAHGWKKLLWCPFTGRGANYDTTMIDIAYIANTTNIFDTVLIQPSHYFHGHQDANIFKNLDVIKNSMNRQEALRRTNDGRTNVRVVSKTSSTIIGCQMEIDERYFNPLLEDSEHLQSGYMERYADYVNAFSGSNIASSANRVFSFYCDKKHPYWSETQDKVNEFFDTL
;
A
#
# COMPACT_ATOMS: atom_id res chain seq x y z
N MET A 1 -2.47 -21.10 -3.31
CA MET A 1 -1.27 -20.88 -2.49
C MET A 1 -1.34 -19.44 -1.99
N ALA A 2 -0.96 -19.19 -0.74
CA ALA A 2 -0.93 -17.82 -0.21
C ALA A 2 0.03 -16.95 -1.05
N ASN A 3 -0.17 -15.63 -1.01
CA ASN A 3 0.74 -14.66 -1.62
C ASN A 3 1.24 -13.70 -0.54
N ARG A 4 2.54 -13.76 -0.28
CA ARG A 4 3.24 -13.03 0.78
C ARG A 4 4.12 -11.95 0.16
N LYS A 5 3.99 -10.73 0.66
CA LYS A 5 4.75 -9.54 0.20
C LYS A 5 5.41 -8.84 1.37
N VAL A 6 6.58 -8.24 1.17
CA VAL A 6 7.17 -7.33 2.17
C VAL A 6 7.59 -6.02 1.53
N PHE A 7 7.32 -4.92 2.24
CA PHE A 7 7.71 -3.59 1.79
C PHE A 7 9.12 -3.26 2.27
N LEU A 8 9.98 -2.81 1.35
CA LEU A 8 11.31 -2.28 1.63
C LEU A 8 11.37 -0.84 1.14
N TYR A 9 11.78 0.07 2.03
CA TYR A 9 11.86 1.50 1.73
C TYR A 9 13.26 1.92 1.24
N VAL A 10 13.31 2.66 0.14
CA VAL A 10 14.53 3.13 -0.54
C VAL A 10 14.37 4.60 -0.95
N GLY A 11 15.49 5.30 -1.19
CA GLY A 11 15.45 6.73 -1.46
C GLY A 11 15.28 7.58 -0.20
N ASN A 12 14.54 8.66 -0.33
CA ASN A 12 14.34 9.69 0.66
C ASN A 12 13.06 9.41 1.44
N ASN A 13 13.14 9.62 2.75
CA ASN A 13 11.99 9.67 3.63
C ASN A 13 11.24 11.02 3.48
N ASN A 14 10.12 11.14 4.17
CA ASN A 14 9.25 12.31 4.14
C ASN A 14 9.91 13.64 4.58
N ILE A 15 11.06 13.60 5.26
CA ILE A 15 11.82 14.79 5.68
C ILE A 15 13.09 15.02 4.84
N GLY A 16 13.29 14.26 3.76
CA GLY A 16 14.42 14.40 2.83
C GLY A 16 15.69 13.64 3.23
N GLY A 17 15.70 12.92 4.36
CA GLY A 17 16.81 12.04 4.73
C GLY A 17 16.74 10.69 3.99
N LYS A 18 17.87 10.02 3.76
CA LYS A 18 17.88 8.70 3.10
C LYS A 18 17.40 7.58 4.02
N TYR A 19 16.65 6.63 3.47
CA TYR A 19 16.37 5.36 4.13
C TYR A 19 17.67 4.55 4.31
N PRO A 20 17.83 3.84 5.44
CA PRO A 20 18.99 2.97 5.61
C PRO A 20 18.98 1.84 4.58
N GLN A 21 20.16 1.47 4.10
CA GLN A 21 20.31 0.43 3.08
C GLN A 21 20.14 -0.99 3.66
N PHE A 22 19.56 -1.88 2.86
CA PHE A 22 19.44 -3.30 3.15
C PHE A 22 20.66 -4.06 2.61
N ASN A 23 21.19 -4.98 3.42
CA ASN A 23 22.25 -5.91 3.05
C ASN A 23 21.65 -7.27 2.59
N ASP A 24 22.51 -8.21 2.18
CA ASP A 24 22.06 -9.51 1.66
C ASP A 24 21.29 -10.33 2.70
N THR A 25 21.70 -10.27 3.96
CA THR A 25 21.01 -10.95 5.08
C THR A 25 19.62 -10.36 5.30
N ASP A 26 19.49 -9.03 5.28
CA ASP A 26 18.20 -8.35 5.41
C ASP A 26 17.24 -8.78 4.30
N ILE A 27 17.74 -9.01 3.08
CA ILE A 27 16.91 -9.39 1.93
C ILE A 27 16.52 -10.88 1.98
N SER A 28 17.51 -11.75 2.23
CA SER A 28 17.34 -13.20 2.09
C SER A 28 16.54 -13.85 3.24
N ARG A 29 16.45 -13.21 4.41
CA ARG A 29 15.78 -13.77 5.60
C ARG A 29 14.25 -13.87 5.45
N PHE A 30 13.61 -13.08 4.59
CA PHE A 30 12.14 -13.07 4.50
C PHE A 30 11.56 -14.33 3.81
N HIS A 31 10.57 -14.96 4.46
CA HIS A 31 9.72 -16.03 3.91
C HIS A 31 8.62 -15.48 2.98
N THR A 32 8.91 -14.37 2.28
CA THR A 32 8.00 -13.70 1.35
C THR A 32 8.00 -14.37 -0.02
N ASP A 33 6.97 -14.17 -0.84
CA ASP A 33 6.95 -14.59 -2.25
C ASP A 33 7.40 -13.46 -3.18
N GLU A 34 7.13 -12.22 -2.76
CA GLU A 34 7.38 -11.02 -3.55
C GLU A 34 7.88 -9.87 -2.65
N PHE A 35 8.51 -8.86 -3.24
CA PHE A 35 8.92 -7.63 -2.55
C PHE A 35 8.24 -6.41 -3.16
N VAL A 36 7.92 -5.41 -2.36
CA VAL A 36 7.45 -4.10 -2.83
C VAL A 36 8.49 -3.06 -2.44
N LEU A 37 9.12 -2.42 -3.41
CA LEU A 37 10.13 -1.40 -3.17
C LEU A 37 9.47 -0.02 -3.29
N SER A 38 9.45 0.74 -2.20
CA SER A 38 8.77 2.03 -2.17
C SER A 38 9.66 3.13 -1.59
N CYS A 39 9.23 4.37 -1.72
CA CYS A 39 9.84 5.52 -1.07
C CYS A 39 8.89 6.15 -0.05
N GLY A 40 9.41 7.11 0.70
CA GLY A 40 8.60 7.93 1.61
C GLY A 40 7.83 9.00 0.85
N ASN A 41 7.08 9.81 1.58
CA ASN A 41 6.30 10.93 1.04
C ASN A 41 7.20 12.15 0.69
N TYR A 42 8.27 11.93 -0.07
CA TYR A 42 9.22 12.97 -0.46
C TYR A 42 8.79 13.63 -1.79
N PRO A 43 8.31 14.89 -1.76
CA PRO A 43 7.72 15.53 -2.95
C PRO A 43 8.75 15.93 -4.01
N GLY A 44 10.04 15.91 -3.67
CA GLY A 44 11.12 16.32 -4.58
C GLY A 44 11.19 15.47 -5.85
N TYR A 45 10.83 14.19 -5.78
CA TYR A 45 10.87 13.27 -6.91
C TYR A 45 9.96 13.62 -8.08
N LEU A 46 8.86 14.34 -7.84
CA LEU A 46 7.97 14.79 -8.92
C LEU A 46 8.22 16.25 -9.32
N ARG A 47 9.16 16.91 -8.64
CA ARG A 47 9.51 18.34 -8.86
C ARG A 47 10.91 18.52 -9.45
N ASN A 48 11.80 17.54 -9.28
CA ASN A 48 13.20 17.62 -9.66
C ASN A 48 13.65 16.32 -10.34
N ILE A 49 14.01 16.40 -11.62
CA ILE A 49 14.45 15.24 -12.42
C ILE A 49 15.76 14.62 -11.90
N SER A 50 16.64 15.41 -11.27
CA SER A 50 17.89 14.89 -10.69
C SER A 50 17.60 14.01 -9.48
N GLU A 51 16.70 14.46 -8.59
CA GLU A 51 16.30 13.69 -7.41
C GLU A 51 15.50 12.45 -7.82
N LEU A 52 14.64 12.57 -8.83
CA LEU A 52 13.95 11.42 -9.42
C LEU A 52 14.96 10.38 -9.95
N THR A 53 15.95 10.83 -10.72
CA THR A 53 16.98 9.96 -11.30
C THR A 53 17.71 9.18 -10.21
N GLU A 54 18.13 9.86 -9.14
CA GLU A 54 18.80 9.23 -8.00
C GLU A 54 17.91 8.17 -7.33
N PHE A 55 16.63 8.47 -7.11
CA PHE A 55 15.68 7.49 -6.58
C PHE A 55 15.51 6.27 -7.49
N LEU A 56 15.37 6.47 -8.79
CA LEU A 56 15.23 5.36 -9.74
C LEU A 56 16.49 4.49 -9.77
N ASP A 57 17.69 5.07 -9.66
CA ASP A 57 18.95 4.34 -9.61
C ASP A 57 19.06 3.50 -8.33
N GLU A 58 18.71 4.06 -7.18
CA GLU A 58 18.69 3.34 -5.90
C GLU A 58 17.65 2.21 -5.89
N MET A 59 16.41 2.50 -6.32
CA MET A 59 15.33 1.52 -6.35
C MET A 59 15.65 0.36 -7.31
N THR A 60 16.14 0.64 -8.51
CA THR A 60 16.50 -0.42 -9.48
C THR A 60 17.73 -1.21 -9.06
N THR A 61 18.67 -0.59 -8.34
CA THR A 61 19.79 -1.31 -7.73
C THR A 61 19.33 -2.28 -6.65
N LEU A 62 18.43 -1.85 -5.75
CA LEU A 62 17.84 -2.73 -4.75
C LEU A 62 17.00 -3.84 -5.41
N ALA A 63 16.21 -3.52 -6.43
CA ALA A 63 15.41 -4.49 -7.18
C ALA A 63 16.27 -5.62 -7.78
N ARG A 64 17.34 -5.26 -8.50
CA ARG A 64 18.27 -6.24 -9.07
C ARG A 64 18.91 -7.11 -7.98
N ARG A 65 19.31 -6.51 -6.86
CA ARG A 65 19.88 -7.24 -5.72
C ARG A 65 18.88 -8.23 -5.12
N VAL A 66 17.63 -7.83 -4.92
CA VAL A 66 16.55 -8.71 -4.46
C VAL A 66 16.36 -9.90 -5.40
N ILE A 67 16.25 -9.63 -6.70
CA ILE A 67 16.05 -10.67 -7.73
C ILE A 67 17.23 -11.65 -7.73
N GLN A 68 18.47 -11.15 -7.70
CA GLN A 68 19.68 -11.97 -7.74
C GLN A 68 19.83 -12.86 -6.51
N LEU A 69 19.50 -12.35 -5.32
CA LEU A 69 19.63 -13.09 -4.07
C LEU A 69 18.52 -14.12 -3.84
N THR A 70 17.30 -13.81 -4.31
CA THR A 70 16.11 -14.57 -3.90
C THR A 70 15.38 -15.25 -5.05
N GLY A 71 15.61 -14.81 -6.29
CA GLY A 71 14.84 -15.24 -7.47
C GLY A 71 13.37 -14.80 -7.46
N LYS A 72 12.97 -13.91 -6.54
CA LYS A 72 11.57 -13.49 -6.34
C LYS A 72 11.21 -12.28 -7.19
N HIS A 73 9.90 -12.08 -7.41
CA HIS A 73 9.39 -10.92 -8.13
C HIS A 73 9.36 -9.67 -7.26
N VAL A 74 9.37 -8.51 -7.92
CA VAL A 74 9.33 -7.19 -7.28
C VAL A 74 8.19 -6.32 -7.83
N TRP A 75 7.64 -5.48 -6.98
CA TRP A 75 6.79 -4.34 -7.33
C TRP A 75 7.58 -3.05 -7.09
N LEU A 76 7.42 -2.07 -7.96
CA LEU A 76 8.18 -0.81 -7.89
C LEU A 76 7.25 0.36 -7.59
N GLY A 77 7.53 1.11 -6.54
CA GLY A 77 6.71 2.21 -6.08
C GLY A 77 6.87 3.45 -6.95
N PHE A 78 5.74 4.05 -7.34
CA PHE A 78 5.75 5.42 -7.84
C PHE A 78 5.96 6.40 -6.67
N PRO A 79 6.70 7.51 -6.88
CA PRO A 79 6.71 8.61 -5.93
C PRO A 79 5.30 9.15 -5.72
N ARG A 80 4.92 9.48 -4.49
CA ARG A 80 3.60 10.02 -4.19
C ARG A 80 3.45 11.46 -4.74
N PRO A 81 2.26 11.86 -5.26
CA PRO A 81 1.99 13.27 -5.52
C PRO A 81 2.23 14.12 -4.27
N PRO A 82 2.77 15.34 -4.39
CA PRO A 82 2.90 16.23 -3.25
C PRO A 82 1.55 16.46 -2.55
N ALA A 83 1.59 16.77 -1.25
CA ALA A 83 0.38 17.20 -0.59
C ALA A 83 -0.14 18.50 -1.26
N PRO A 84 -1.40 18.54 -1.74
CA PRO A 84 -2.00 19.67 -2.37
C PRO A 84 -2.13 20.82 -1.38
N THR A 85 -1.82 22.01 -1.88
CA THR A 85 -2.00 23.29 -1.17
C THR A 85 -3.28 24.00 -1.59
N GLN A 86 -4.01 23.44 -2.56
CA GLN A 86 -5.26 23.95 -3.12
C GLN A 86 -6.16 22.78 -3.55
N THR A 87 -7.43 23.04 -3.88
CA THR A 87 -8.34 21.99 -4.37
C THR A 87 -7.73 21.24 -5.57
N ILE A 88 -7.66 19.91 -5.47
CA ILE A 88 -7.11 19.05 -6.52
C ILE A 88 -7.90 19.17 -7.83
N THR A 89 -7.20 19.14 -8.96
CA THR A 89 -7.81 19.30 -10.29
C THR A 89 -7.47 18.13 -11.21
N LEU A 90 -8.34 17.88 -12.20
CA LEU A 90 -8.09 16.86 -13.22
C LEU A 90 -6.79 17.13 -13.98
N ASP A 91 -6.49 18.39 -14.33
CA ASP A 91 -5.29 18.76 -15.07
C ASP A 91 -4.00 18.44 -14.28
N GLU A 92 -3.98 18.74 -12.98
CA GLU A 92 -2.84 18.43 -12.11
C GLU A 92 -2.58 16.92 -12.03
N TYR A 93 -3.64 16.14 -11.82
CA TYR A 93 -3.52 14.68 -11.72
C TYR A 93 -3.32 13.99 -13.06
N ASN A 94 -3.77 14.60 -14.16
CA ASN A 94 -3.44 14.18 -15.52
C ASN A 94 -1.94 14.35 -15.78
N HIS A 95 -1.34 15.44 -15.28
CA HIS A 95 0.11 15.67 -15.34
C HIS A 95 0.91 14.64 -14.53
N TYR A 96 0.49 14.34 -13.29
CA TYR A 96 1.14 13.26 -12.51
C TYR A 96 1.04 11.90 -13.21
N ALA A 97 -0.10 11.58 -13.85
CA ALA A 97 -0.24 10.37 -14.64
C ALA A 97 0.78 10.30 -15.79
N ASP A 98 0.99 11.41 -16.52
CA ASP A 98 1.98 11.47 -17.60
C ASP A 98 3.42 11.31 -17.08
N GLN A 99 3.73 11.87 -15.91
CA GLN A 99 5.01 11.66 -15.25
C GLN A 99 5.23 10.18 -14.88
N TYR A 100 4.22 9.50 -14.32
CA TYR A 100 4.32 8.07 -14.00
C TYR A 100 4.51 7.18 -15.23
N LEU A 101 3.80 7.48 -16.32
CA LEU A 101 3.99 6.78 -17.59
C LEU A 101 5.35 7.10 -18.25
N THR A 102 6.03 8.18 -17.85
CA THR A 102 7.42 8.44 -18.23
C THR A 102 8.42 7.71 -17.32
N ILE A 103 8.10 7.54 -16.04
CA ILE A 103 8.94 6.82 -15.07
C ILE A 103 9.04 5.32 -15.38
N ALA A 104 7.94 4.69 -15.79
CA ALA A 104 7.93 3.25 -16.11
C ALA A 104 8.98 2.84 -17.18
N PRO A 105 9.11 3.49 -18.34
CA PRO A 105 10.16 3.17 -19.31
C PRO A 105 11.57 3.52 -18.79
N MET A 106 11.74 4.58 -17.99
CA MET A 106 13.03 4.90 -17.35
C MET A 106 13.50 3.79 -16.40
N ILE A 107 12.57 3.18 -15.68
CA ILE A 107 12.82 2.01 -14.82
C ILE A 107 13.17 0.80 -15.67
N LYS A 108 12.41 0.55 -16.75
CA LYS A 108 12.69 -0.56 -17.67
C LYS A 108 14.13 -0.50 -18.20
N GLU A 109 14.55 0.66 -18.71
CA GLU A 109 15.91 0.86 -19.23
C GLU A 109 16.98 0.51 -18.19
N ARG A 110 16.80 0.95 -16.94
CA ARG A 110 17.71 0.65 -15.83
C ARG A 110 17.70 -0.82 -15.45
N MET A 111 16.53 -1.44 -15.34
CA MET A 111 16.39 -2.84 -14.96
C MET A 111 16.99 -3.77 -16.01
N ASP A 112 16.88 -3.42 -17.29
CA ASP A 112 17.39 -4.23 -18.41
C ASP A 112 18.81 -3.83 -18.88
N ALA A 113 19.45 -2.90 -18.16
CA ALA A 113 20.82 -2.50 -18.46
C ALA A 113 21.76 -3.72 -18.39
N GLY A 114 22.54 -3.96 -19.46
CA GLY A 114 23.43 -5.12 -19.56
C GLY A 114 22.79 -6.40 -20.10
N SER A 115 21.69 -6.29 -20.86
CA SER A 115 21.02 -7.39 -21.57
C SER A 115 20.34 -8.44 -20.69
N THR A 116 20.07 -8.10 -19.43
CA THR A 116 19.22 -8.90 -18.53
C THR A 116 17.76 -8.56 -18.78
N ASN A 117 16.87 -9.53 -19.03
CA ASN A 117 15.44 -9.25 -19.24
C ASN A 117 14.66 -9.10 -17.90
N TYR A 118 15.26 -8.44 -16.91
CA TYR A 118 14.75 -8.42 -15.54
C TYR A 118 13.40 -7.71 -15.43
N TYR A 119 13.21 -6.64 -16.20
CA TYR A 119 11.95 -5.92 -16.16
C TYR A 119 10.78 -6.81 -16.56
N TYR A 120 10.90 -7.56 -17.66
CA TYR A 120 9.81 -8.45 -18.10
C TYR A 120 9.66 -9.68 -17.22
N ASN A 121 10.77 -10.27 -16.75
CA ASN A 121 10.73 -11.56 -16.07
C ASN A 121 10.44 -11.46 -14.57
N TYR A 122 10.74 -10.33 -13.92
CA TYR A 122 10.70 -10.23 -12.45
C TYR A 122 9.97 -8.99 -11.91
N VAL A 123 9.74 -7.95 -12.71
CA VAL A 123 8.92 -6.82 -12.26
C VAL A 123 7.46 -7.15 -12.49
N GLU A 124 6.70 -7.40 -11.43
CA GLU A 124 5.29 -7.76 -11.51
C GLU A 124 4.43 -6.56 -11.90
N GLY A 125 4.76 -5.40 -11.33
CA GLY A 125 4.01 -4.18 -11.55
C GLY A 125 4.49 -3.02 -10.71
N PHE A 126 3.61 -2.03 -10.58
CA PHE A 126 3.88 -0.80 -9.85
C PHE A 126 2.98 -0.67 -8.62
N TYR A 127 3.53 -0.11 -7.55
CA TYR A 127 2.79 0.27 -6.35
C TYR A 127 2.44 1.75 -6.39
N MET A 128 1.15 2.06 -6.23
CA MET A 128 0.66 3.43 -6.11
C MET A 128 0.73 3.89 -4.65
N ASN A 129 1.74 4.70 -4.34
CA ASN A 129 2.08 5.14 -2.97
C ASN A 129 1.14 6.22 -2.40
N ASP A 130 -0.05 6.40 -2.98
CA ASP A 130 -1.06 7.34 -2.50
C ASP A 130 -2.19 6.59 -1.80
N GLU A 131 -2.08 6.46 -0.49
CA GLU A 131 -2.86 5.53 0.34
C GLU A 131 -4.26 6.07 0.71
N HIS A 132 -4.63 7.25 0.21
CA HIS A 132 -5.89 7.93 0.52
C HIS A 132 -6.51 8.60 -0.70
N VAL A 133 -7.83 8.51 -0.81
CA VAL A 133 -8.62 9.35 -1.73
C VAL A 133 -8.97 10.65 -1.01
N ARG A 134 -8.39 11.75 -1.49
CA ARG A 134 -8.56 13.11 -0.98
C ARG A 134 -9.95 13.61 -1.25
N ARG A 135 -10.83 13.29 -0.32
CA ARG A 135 -12.23 13.66 -0.32
C ARG A 135 -12.45 14.97 0.43
N LYS A 136 -13.33 15.84 -0.06
CA LYS A 136 -13.71 17.04 0.70
C LYS A 136 -14.73 16.74 1.79
N THR A 137 -15.88 16.19 1.41
CA THR A 137 -16.97 15.79 2.31
C THR A 137 -17.58 14.47 1.82
N PHE A 138 -18.30 13.76 2.70
CA PHE A 138 -19.12 12.62 2.29
C PHE A 138 -20.59 12.88 2.62
N GLY A 139 -21.46 12.80 1.60
CA GLY A 139 -22.89 13.09 1.76
C GLY A 139 -23.18 14.54 2.19
N ASN A 140 -24.27 14.73 2.95
CA ASN A 140 -24.72 16.04 3.47
C ASN A 140 -24.07 16.42 4.82
N GLY A 141 -22.94 15.80 5.18
CA GLY A 141 -22.27 16.03 6.47
C GLY A 141 -21.58 17.40 6.55
N SER A 142 -21.38 17.89 7.78
CA SER A 142 -20.70 19.15 8.09
C SER A 142 -19.19 19.02 8.34
N GLY A 143 -18.61 17.83 8.20
CA GLY A 143 -17.18 17.57 8.39
C GLY A 143 -16.39 17.59 7.09
N ILE A 144 -15.24 18.26 7.09
CA ILE A 144 -14.26 18.27 6.00
C ILE A 144 -13.19 17.21 6.29
N ASP A 145 -12.97 16.25 5.39
CA ASP A 145 -11.88 15.25 5.50
C ASP A 145 -10.56 15.88 5.02
N ASP A 146 -10.49 16.27 3.74
CA ASP A 146 -9.41 17.05 3.16
C ASP A 146 -9.96 18.39 2.60
N PRO A 147 -9.56 19.56 3.13
CA PRO A 147 -10.04 20.86 2.61
C PRO A 147 -9.69 21.09 1.13
N ASN A 148 -8.67 20.39 0.63
CA ASN A 148 -8.18 20.43 -0.73
C ASN A 148 -8.66 19.23 -1.57
N GLY A 149 -9.49 18.34 -1.00
CA GLY A 149 -10.09 17.23 -1.72
C GLY A 149 -11.26 17.64 -2.61
N VAL A 150 -11.81 16.66 -3.33
CA VAL A 150 -13.09 16.75 -4.05
C VAL A 150 -13.96 15.52 -3.74
N ASN A 151 -15.26 15.59 -3.93
CA ASN A 151 -16.13 14.46 -3.60
C ASN A 151 -16.07 13.38 -4.69
N THR A 152 -16.13 12.11 -4.28
CA THR A 152 -16.28 10.97 -5.19
C THR A 152 -17.70 10.93 -5.74
N ASP A 153 -17.88 11.17 -7.03
CA ASP A 153 -19.14 10.89 -7.71
C ASP A 153 -19.20 9.40 -8.06
N ILE A 154 -20.03 8.65 -7.33
CA ILE A 154 -20.17 7.20 -7.52
C ILE A 154 -20.75 6.83 -8.90
N ASN A 155 -21.42 7.75 -9.58
CA ASN A 155 -21.93 7.55 -10.94
C ASN A 155 -20.86 7.86 -11.99
N ASN A 156 -19.79 8.57 -11.60
CA ASN A 156 -18.69 8.93 -12.47
C ASN A 156 -17.38 9.09 -11.68
N LEU A 157 -16.80 7.95 -11.27
CA LEU A 157 -15.59 7.92 -10.45
C LEU A 157 -14.40 8.65 -11.12
N LEU A 158 -14.36 8.67 -12.46
CA LEU A 158 -13.27 9.29 -13.22
C LEU A 158 -13.33 10.83 -13.23
N HIS A 159 -14.39 11.45 -12.71
CA HIS A 159 -14.36 12.88 -12.41
C HIS A 159 -13.51 13.22 -11.18
N HIS A 160 -13.20 12.25 -10.32
CA HIS A 160 -12.29 12.45 -9.20
C HIS A 160 -10.83 12.43 -9.70
N PRO A 161 -10.03 13.51 -9.50
CA PRO A 161 -8.68 13.63 -10.07
C PRO A 161 -7.74 12.47 -9.76
N GLN A 162 -7.65 12.03 -8.49
CA GLN A 162 -6.84 10.87 -8.12
C GLN A 162 -7.27 9.57 -8.81
N ILE A 163 -8.58 9.29 -8.88
CA ILE A 163 -9.09 8.06 -9.49
C ILE A 163 -8.86 8.08 -11.01
N PHE A 164 -9.02 9.26 -11.64
CA PHE A 164 -8.64 9.48 -13.04
C PHE A 164 -7.17 9.14 -13.29
N MET A 165 -6.27 9.67 -12.46
CA MET A 165 -4.82 9.37 -12.56
C MET A 165 -4.57 7.87 -12.43
N TYR A 166 -5.14 7.20 -11.42
CA TYR A 166 -4.96 5.76 -11.25
C TYR A 166 -5.41 4.99 -12.49
N ASN A 167 -6.58 5.33 -13.04
CA ASN A 167 -7.10 4.70 -14.25
C ASN A 167 -6.20 4.93 -15.47
N LYS A 168 -5.76 6.18 -15.71
CA LYS A 168 -4.88 6.50 -16.84
C LYS A 168 -3.55 5.75 -16.75
N VAL A 169 -2.96 5.66 -15.55
CA VAL A 169 -1.72 4.91 -15.31
C VAL A 169 -1.94 3.42 -15.56
N SER A 170 -2.99 2.84 -14.97
CA SER A 170 -3.34 1.43 -15.15
C SER A 170 -3.48 1.05 -16.63
N GLN A 171 -4.28 1.82 -17.38
CA GLN A 171 -4.46 1.59 -18.82
C GLN A 171 -3.15 1.75 -19.61
N GLY A 172 -2.31 2.73 -19.25
CA GLY A 172 -1.02 2.93 -19.90
C GLY A 172 -0.04 1.78 -19.66
N LEU A 173 0.02 1.25 -18.43
CA LEU A 173 0.87 0.13 -18.05
C LEU A 173 0.47 -1.19 -18.73
N MET A 174 -0.81 -1.35 -19.10
CA MET A 174 -1.35 -2.48 -19.87
C MET A 174 -1.03 -2.43 -21.37
N SER A 175 0.14 -1.93 -21.75
CA SER A 175 0.61 -1.87 -23.13
C SER A 175 1.98 -2.50 -23.31
N SER A 176 2.32 -2.85 -24.54
CA SER A 176 3.64 -3.40 -24.89
C SER A 176 4.79 -2.46 -24.54
N ALA A 177 4.56 -1.15 -24.69
CA ALA A 177 5.53 -0.10 -24.35
C ALA A 177 5.96 -0.14 -22.87
N HIS A 178 5.05 -0.56 -22.00
CA HIS A 178 5.28 -0.65 -20.55
C HIS A 178 5.42 -2.08 -20.05
N GLY A 179 5.28 -3.08 -20.93
CA GLY A 179 5.45 -4.49 -20.63
C GLY A 179 4.30 -5.14 -19.86
N TRP A 180 3.06 -4.66 -20.07
CA TRP A 180 1.82 -5.21 -19.50
C TRP A 180 1.88 -5.39 -17.98
N LYS A 181 2.20 -4.29 -17.30
CA LYS A 181 2.43 -4.28 -15.85
C LYS A 181 1.16 -4.06 -15.06
N LYS A 182 1.13 -4.70 -13.89
CA LYS A 182 0.03 -4.63 -12.93
C LYS A 182 0.12 -3.39 -12.06
N LEU A 183 -0.99 -3.04 -11.41
CA LEU A 183 -1.05 -1.97 -10.42
C LEU A 183 -1.52 -2.47 -9.05
N LEU A 184 -0.74 -2.16 -8.03
CA LEU A 184 -0.97 -2.47 -6.62
C LEU A 184 -1.34 -1.20 -5.84
N TRP A 185 -2.32 -1.30 -4.94
CA TRP A 185 -2.69 -0.22 -4.02
C TRP A 185 -2.83 -0.72 -2.59
N CYS A 186 -2.37 0.06 -1.61
CA CYS A 186 -2.47 -0.26 -0.20
C CYS A 186 -3.20 0.86 0.54
N PRO A 187 -4.53 0.95 0.43
CA PRO A 187 -5.27 2.03 1.07
C PRO A 187 -5.42 1.82 2.58
N PHE A 188 -5.39 2.92 3.35
CA PHE A 188 -5.74 2.87 4.77
C PHE A 188 -7.24 2.99 4.99
N THR A 189 -7.79 2.26 5.97
CA THR A 189 -9.24 2.17 6.21
C THR A 189 -9.91 3.40 6.84
N GLY A 190 -9.19 4.50 7.05
CA GLY A 190 -9.70 5.65 7.79
C GLY A 190 -9.63 5.50 9.31
N ARG A 191 -9.83 6.62 10.02
CA ARG A 191 -9.94 6.71 11.48
C ARG A 191 -10.90 7.84 11.88
N GLY A 192 -11.36 7.87 13.14
CA GLY A 192 -12.18 8.97 13.64
C GLY A 192 -13.48 9.14 12.85
N ALA A 193 -13.87 10.36 12.48
CA ALA A 193 -15.13 10.58 11.74
C ALA A 193 -15.16 9.97 10.32
N ASN A 194 -14.01 9.55 9.78
CA ASN A 194 -13.86 9.18 8.37
C ASN A 194 -13.69 7.65 8.14
N TYR A 195 -13.89 6.81 9.17
CA TYR A 195 -13.70 5.36 9.02
C TYR A 195 -14.64 4.73 7.97
N ASP A 196 -15.90 5.15 7.91
CA ASP A 196 -16.91 4.55 7.01
C ASP A 196 -16.69 5.07 5.57
N THR A 197 -16.41 6.36 5.44
CA THR A 197 -16.32 7.04 4.16
C THR A 197 -15.12 6.60 3.34
N THR A 198 -13.97 6.37 3.99
CA THR A 198 -12.79 5.84 3.32
C THR A 198 -12.99 4.40 2.85
N MET A 199 -13.63 3.55 3.66
CA MET A 199 -14.00 2.20 3.20
C MET A 199 -14.99 2.21 2.03
N ILE A 200 -15.91 3.18 1.99
CA ILE A 200 -16.84 3.34 0.86
C ILE A 200 -16.08 3.67 -0.44
N ASP A 201 -15.14 4.63 -0.40
CA ASP A 201 -14.34 4.96 -1.59
C ASP A 201 -13.50 3.76 -2.06
N ILE A 202 -12.82 3.07 -1.12
CA ILE A 202 -12.08 1.84 -1.42
C ILE A 202 -13.00 0.82 -2.08
N ALA A 203 -14.21 0.62 -1.55
CA ALA A 203 -15.15 -0.34 -2.10
C ALA A 203 -15.62 0.03 -3.50
N TYR A 204 -15.96 1.30 -3.79
CA TYR A 204 -16.30 1.69 -5.15
C TYR A 204 -15.13 1.47 -6.11
N ILE A 205 -13.92 1.89 -5.76
CA ILE A 205 -12.75 1.73 -6.64
C ILE A 205 -12.43 0.24 -6.84
N ALA A 206 -12.26 -0.51 -5.76
CA ALA A 206 -11.78 -1.89 -5.80
C ALA A 206 -12.83 -2.90 -6.28
N ASN A 207 -14.13 -2.61 -6.12
CA ASN A 207 -15.19 -3.54 -6.53
C ASN A 207 -15.71 -3.25 -7.94
N THR A 208 -15.71 -2.00 -8.42
CA THR A 208 -16.36 -1.66 -9.70
C THR A 208 -15.38 -1.34 -10.83
N THR A 209 -14.10 -1.10 -10.53
CA THR A 209 -13.09 -0.75 -11.53
C THR A 209 -12.02 -1.83 -11.65
N ASN A 210 -11.41 -1.96 -12.83
CA ASN A 210 -10.23 -2.80 -13.05
C ASN A 210 -8.93 -1.97 -13.01
N ILE A 211 -8.91 -0.88 -12.23
CA ILE A 211 -7.74 -0.01 -12.12
C ILE A 211 -6.58 -0.76 -11.44
N PHE A 212 -6.87 -1.45 -10.34
CA PHE A 212 -5.89 -2.19 -9.56
C PHE A 212 -6.09 -3.69 -9.71
N ASP A 213 -5.00 -4.41 -9.95
CA ASP A 213 -4.97 -5.87 -9.94
C ASP A 213 -5.06 -6.40 -8.51
N THR A 214 -4.46 -5.69 -7.56
CA THR A 214 -4.45 -6.08 -6.14
C THR A 214 -4.62 -4.85 -5.26
N VAL A 215 -5.49 -4.97 -4.25
CA VAL A 215 -5.70 -3.98 -3.20
C VAL A 215 -5.42 -4.64 -1.84
N LEU A 216 -4.41 -4.15 -1.13
CA LEU A 216 -4.01 -4.64 0.19
C LEU A 216 -4.42 -3.62 1.25
N ILE A 217 -5.58 -3.83 1.86
CA ILE A 217 -6.18 -2.86 2.75
C ILE A 217 -5.39 -2.82 4.08
N GLN A 218 -4.96 -1.63 4.52
CA GLN A 218 -4.28 -1.42 5.80
C GLN A 218 -5.33 -1.19 6.91
N PRO A 219 -5.34 -2.00 8.00
CA PRO A 219 -6.34 -1.86 9.06
C PRO A 219 -6.21 -0.60 9.92
N SER A 220 -5.04 0.06 9.92
CA SER A 220 -4.68 1.20 10.78
C SER A 220 -4.68 0.92 12.29
N HIS A 221 -5.05 -0.29 12.72
CA HIS A 221 -5.20 -0.64 14.14
C HIS A 221 -3.86 -0.65 14.87
N TYR A 222 -2.80 -1.18 14.28
CA TYR A 222 -1.47 -1.21 14.89
C TYR A 222 -1.00 0.19 15.33
N PHE A 223 -1.17 1.21 14.48
CA PHE A 223 -0.75 2.58 14.78
C PHE A 223 -1.78 3.40 15.57
N HIS A 224 -3.08 3.14 15.42
CA HIS A 224 -4.14 4.03 15.92
C HIS A 224 -5.12 3.41 16.92
N GLY A 225 -4.97 2.13 17.27
CA GLY A 225 -5.91 1.44 18.17
C GLY A 225 -6.05 2.05 19.57
N HIS A 226 -5.06 2.83 20.03
CA HIS A 226 -5.15 3.57 21.30
C HIS A 226 -6.06 4.82 21.21
N GLN A 227 -6.32 5.34 20.01
CA GLN A 227 -7.07 6.59 19.78
C GLN A 227 -8.57 6.37 19.60
N ASP A 228 -8.97 5.19 19.14
CA ASP A 228 -10.37 4.84 18.90
C ASP A 228 -10.59 3.35 19.18
N ALA A 229 -11.33 3.08 20.26
CA ALA A 229 -11.67 1.74 20.72
C ALA A 229 -12.44 0.90 19.69
N ASN A 230 -12.94 1.48 18.60
CA ASN A 230 -13.57 0.71 17.53
C ASN A 230 -12.61 0.34 16.41
N ILE A 231 -11.43 0.97 16.27
CA ILE A 231 -10.52 0.73 15.13
C ILE A 231 -10.20 -0.75 14.93
N PHE A 232 -10.12 -1.56 16.00
CA PHE A 232 -9.92 -3.01 15.89
C PHE A 232 -10.97 -3.71 15.00
N LYS A 233 -12.19 -3.17 14.87
CA LYS A 233 -13.25 -3.72 13.99
C LYS A 233 -12.85 -3.67 12.51
N ASN A 234 -11.88 -2.85 12.12
CA ASN A 234 -11.34 -2.83 10.76
C ASN A 234 -10.72 -4.19 10.40
N LEU A 235 -10.18 -4.92 11.38
CA LEU A 235 -9.65 -6.27 11.19
C LEU A 235 -10.74 -7.23 10.70
N ASP A 236 -11.93 -7.20 11.32
CA ASP A 236 -13.06 -8.01 10.89
C ASP A 236 -13.58 -7.61 9.50
N VAL A 237 -13.63 -6.32 9.19
CA VAL A 237 -14.00 -5.84 7.86
C VAL A 237 -13.05 -6.41 6.80
N ILE A 238 -11.76 -6.32 7.03
CA ILE A 238 -10.74 -6.76 6.06
C ILE A 238 -10.78 -8.28 5.93
N LYS A 239 -10.86 -9.03 7.04
CA LYS A 239 -11.03 -10.50 7.04
C LYS A 239 -12.26 -10.92 6.21
N ASN A 240 -13.41 -10.28 6.45
CA ASN A 240 -14.62 -10.54 5.68
C ASN A 240 -14.45 -10.17 4.20
N SER A 241 -13.74 -9.07 3.93
CA SER A 241 -13.46 -8.62 2.57
C SER A 241 -12.57 -9.60 1.80
N MET A 242 -11.53 -10.14 2.44
CA MET A 242 -10.67 -11.17 1.88
C MET A 242 -11.43 -12.48 1.64
N ASN A 243 -12.26 -12.92 2.60
CA ASN A 243 -13.05 -14.15 2.45
C ASN A 243 -14.08 -14.05 1.32
N ARG A 244 -14.66 -12.87 1.11
CA ARG A 244 -15.62 -12.62 0.02
C ARG A 244 -14.97 -12.16 -1.28
N GLN A 245 -13.66 -11.88 -1.26
CA GLN A 245 -12.93 -11.18 -2.32
C GLN A 245 -13.67 -9.92 -2.79
N GLU A 246 -14.17 -9.12 -1.86
CA GLU A 246 -14.99 -7.92 -2.09
C GLU A 246 -14.69 -6.92 -0.98
N ALA A 247 -14.35 -5.67 -1.30
CA ALA A 247 -14.14 -4.65 -0.28
C ALA A 247 -15.48 -4.28 0.40
N LEU A 248 -15.50 -4.38 1.73
CA LEU A 248 -16.66 -4.13 2.58
C LEU A 248 -16.45 -2.91 3.47
N ARG A 249 -17.49 -2.52 4.21
CA ARG A 249 -17.42 -1.43 5.18
C ARG A 249 -17.88 -1.83 6.58
N ARG A 250 -17.46 -1.02 7.55
CA ARG A 250 -18.05 -0.96 8.89
C ARG A 250 -19.12 0.11 8.95
N THR A 251 -20.34 -0.24 9.36
CA THR A 251 -21.41 0.75 9.60
C THR A 251 -21.37 1.33 11.01
N ASN A 252 -22.06 2.46 11.22
CA ASN A 252 -22.17 3.12 12.53
C ASN A 252 -22.73 2.22 13.65
N ASP A 253 -23.59 1.25 13.31
CA ASP A 253 -24.12 0.24 14.23
C ASP A 253 -23.14 -0.90 14.54
N GLY A 254 -21.92 -0.84 14.00
CA GLY A 254 -20.84 -1.78 14.28
C GLY A 254 -20.79 -3.04 13.41
N ARG A 255 -21.68 -3.20 12.42
CA ARG A 255 -21.60 -4.35 11.50
C ARG A 255 -20.37 -4.24 10.59
N THR A 256 -19.63 -5.34 10.44
CA THR A 256 -18.34 -5.39 9.72
C THR A 256 -18.37 -6.20 8.42
N ASN A 257 -19.55 -6.64 7.97
CA ASN A 257 -19.72 -7.46 6.77
C ASN A 257 -20.72 -6.83 5.77
N VAL A 258 -20.74 -5.50 5.71
CA VAL A 258 -21.72 -4.74 4.91
C VAL A 258 -21.16 -4.48 3.52
N ARG A 259 -21.86 -4.95 2.49
CA ARG A 259 -21.57 -4.64 1.09
C ARG A 259 -21.85 -3.16 0.82
N VAL A 260 -20.94 -2.49 0.12
CA VAL A 260 -21.11 -1.11 -0.36
C VAL A 260 -21.75 -1.13 -1.76
N VAL A 261 -21.12 -1.87 -2.67
CA VAL A 261 -21.52 -2.05 -4.06
C VAL A 261 -21.11 -3.44 -4.50
N SER A 262 -21.90 -4.08 -5.37
CA SER A 262 -21.57 -5.39 -5.91
C SER A 262 -20.24 -5.36 -6.67
N LYS A 263 -19.40 -6.36 -6.45
CA LYS A 263 -18.16 -6.53 -7.19
C LYS A 263 -18.39 -6.97 -8.63
N THR A 264 -17.83 -6.21 -9.55
CA THR A 264 -17.76 -6.48 -10.99
C THR A 264 -16.31 -6.53 -11.50
N SER A 265 -15.35 -6.08 -10.69
CA SER A 265 -13.92 -6.13 -11.01
C SER A 265 -13.27 -7.48 -10.74
N SER A 266 -12.11 -7.71 -11.36
CA SER A 266 -11.23 -8.85 -11.06
C SER A 266 -10.22 -8.58 -9.94
N THR A 267 -10.28 -7.42 -9.29
CA THR A 267 -9.31 -6.99 -8.27
C THR A 267 -9.23 -7.97 -7.11
N ILE A 268 -8.02 -8.41 -6.77
CA ILE A 268 -7.74 -9.25 -5.60
C ILE A 268 -7.76 -8.38 -4.34
N ILE A 269 -8.45 -8.85 -3.30
CA ILE A 269 -8.51 -8.16 -2.00
C ILE A 269 -7.64 -8.91 -1.00
N GLY A 270 -6.68 -8.19 -0.41
CA GLY A 270 -5.79 -8.67 0.63
C GLY A 270 -5.63 -7.68 1.78
N CYS A 271 -4.69 -7.96 2.66
CA CYS A 271 -4.37 -7.11 3.83
C CYS A 271 -2.91 -6.69 3.80
N GLN A 272 -2.65 -5.43 4.14
CA GLN A 272 -1.31 -4.99 4.54
C GLN A 272 -1.26 -4.89 6.06
N MET A 273 -0.57 -5.83 6.68
CA MET A 273 -0.27 -5.80 8.11
C MET A 273 0.86 -4.80 8.40
N GLU A 274 0.93 -4.33 9.63
CA GLU A 274 1.82 -3.25 10.05
C GLU A 274 2.59 -3.71 11.29
N ILE A 275 3.91 -3.49 11.28
CA ILE A 275 4.80 -3.69 12.42
C ILE A 275 5.99 -2.73 12.27
N ASP A 276 6.59 -2.28 13.36
CA ASP A 276 7.81 -1.47 13.32
C ASP A 276 8.60 -1.59 14.64
N GLU A 277 9.62 -0.74 14.81
CA GLU A 277 10.47 -0.73 16.00
C GLU A 277 9.71 -0.56 17.32
N ARG A 278 8.49 -0.02 17.29
CA ARG A 278 7.71 0.22 18.50
C ARG A 278 7.18 -1.04 19.16
N TYR A 279 7.10 -2.15 18.42
CA TYR A 279 6.83 -3.46 18.98
C TYR A 279 7.97 -3.93 19.90
N PHE A 280 9.21 -3.54 19.61
CA PHE A 280 10.42 -4.10 20.25
C PHE A 280 11.07 -3.18 21.27
N ASN A 281 10.80 -1.87 21.22
CA ASN A 281 11.52 -0.89 22.02
C ASN A 281 10.97 -0.80 23.46
N PRO A 282 11.69 -1.32 24.48
CA PRO A 282 11.22 -1.29 25.87
C PRO A 282 11.28 0.11 26.51
N LEU A 283 11.95 1.06 25.85
CA LEU A 283 12.08 2.44 26.32
C LEU A 283 10.92 3.33 25.82
N LEU A 284 9.91 2.76 25.17
CA LEU A 284 8.68 3.48 24.81
C LEU A 284 7.82 3.68 26.06
N GLU A 285 8.04 4.83 26.71
CA GLU A 285 7.36 5.25 27.94
C GLU A 285 6.38 6.42 27.70
N ASP A 286 5.73 6.45 26.54
CA ASP A 286 4.59 7.34 26.34
C ASP A 286 3.31 6.59 26.72
N SER A 287 2.50 7.19 27.60
CA SER A 287 1.24 6.61 28.10
C SER A 287 0.27 6.18 26.99
N GLU A 288 0.34 6.79 25.80
CA GLU A 288 -0.49 6.43 24.64
C GLU A 288 0.19 5.43 23.69
N HIS A 289 1.51 5.28 23.81
CA HIS A 289 2.37 4.53 22.89
C HIS A 289 3.30 3.54 23.60
N LEU A 290 2.84 2.94 24.70
CA LEU A 290 3.58 1.88 25.38
C LEU A 290 3.85 0.71 24.44
N GLN A 291 5.04 0.13 24.54
CA GLN A 291 5.45 -1.06 23.78
C GLN A 291 4.39 -2.17 23.87
N SER A 292 3.87 -2.43 25.08
CA SER A 292 2.85 -3.45 25.33
C SER A 292 1.60 -3.27 24.48
N GLY A 293 1.19 -2.02 24.21
CA GLY A 293 0.08 -1.72 23.32
C GLY A 293 0.37 -2.09 21.86
N TYR A 294 1.61 -1.88 21.37
CA TYR A 294 1.99 -2.33 20.03
C TYR A 294 2.06 -3.85 19.93
N MET A 295 2.51 -4.52 20.99
CA MET A 295 2.52 -5.99 21.07
C MET A 295 1.10 -6.56 21.04
N GLU A 296 0.18 -6.00 21.81
CA GLU A 296 -1.22 -6.39 21.84
C GLU A 296 -1.88 -6.20 20.47
N ARG A 297 -1.72 -5.03 19.86
CA ARG A 297 -2.34 -4.73 18.55
C ARG A 297 -1.76 -5.57 17.41
N TYR A 298 -0.49 -5.94 17.47
CA TYR A 298 0.06 -6.92 16.53
C TYR A 298 -0.50 -8.32 16.77
N ALA A 299 -0.67 -8.74 18.03
CA ALA A 299 -1.32 -10.01 18.36
C ALA A 299 -2.77 -10.05 17.84
N ASP A 300 -3.50 -8.94 17.89
CA ASP A 300 -4.82 -8.83 17.26
C ASP A 300 -4.78 -9.08 15.75
N TYR A 301 -3.75 -8.60 15.05
CA TYR A 301 -3.59 -8.87 13.61
C TYR A 301 -3.38 -10.37 13.38
N VAL A 302 -2.48 -11.00 14.13
CA VAL A 302 -2.21 -12.45 14.02
C VAL A 302 -3.47 -13.27 14.32
N ASN A 303 -4.21 -12.90 15.36
CA ASN A 303 -5.48 -13.54 15.73
C ASN A 303 -6.53 -13.36 14.65
N ALA A 304 -6.63 -12.19 14.00
CA ALA A 304 -7.60 -11.94 12.95
C ALA A 304 -7.27 -12.66 11.64
N PHE A 305 -5.97 -12.77 11.30
CA PHE A 305 -5.53 -13.08 9.94
C PHE A 305 -4.73 -14.36 9.77
N SER A 306 -4.38 -15.08 10.84
CA SER A 306 -3.73 -16.40 10.74
C SER A 306 -4.50 -17.33 9.81
N GLY A 307 -3.78 -18.24 9.12
CA GLY A 307 -4.30 -18.96 7.95
C GLY A 307 -5.66 -19.66 8.15
N SER A 308 -5.96 -20.16 9.35
CA SER A 308 -7.27 -20.77 9.68
C SER A 308 -8.45 -19.82 9.58
N ASN A 309 -8.23 -18.51 9.68
CA ASN A 309 -9.29 -17.50 9.72
C ASN A 309 -9.62 -16.92 8.32
N ILE A 310 -8.81 -17.27 7.31
CA ILE A 310 -9.08 -17.00 5.91
C ILE A 310 -9.42 -18.33 5.21
N ALA A 311 -10.69 -18.46 4.84
CA ALA A 311 -11.33 -19.72 4.48
C ALA A 311 -10.68 -20.40 3.25
N SER A 312 -10.15 -19.61 2.31
CA SER A 312 -9.48 -20.11 1.11
C SER A 312 -8.01 -19.70 1.10
N SER A 313 -7.12 -20.66 0.84
CA SER A 313 -5.68 -20.38 0.69
C SER A 313 -5.38 -19.48 -0.51
N ALA A 314 -6.26 -19.42 -1.51
CA ALA A 314 -6.15 -18.49 -2.64
C ALA A 314 -6.45 -17.04 -2.23
N ASN A 315 -7.17 -16.83 -1.12
CA ASN A 315 -7.51 -15.50 -0.60
C ASN A 315 -6.51 -15.01 0.44
N ARG A 316 -5.50 -15.81 0.81
CA ARG A 316 -4.44 -15.45 1.76
C ARG A 316 -3.40 -14.57 1.07
N VAL A 317 -3.78 -13.32 0.81
CA VAL A 317 -2.92 -12.31 0.16
C VAL A 317 -2.56 -11.26 1.19
N PHE A 318 -1.29 -11.28 1.61
CA PHE A 318 -0.79 -10.48 2.71
C PHE A 318 0.46 -9.72 2.31
N SER A 319 0.58 -8.49 2.81
CA SER A 319 1.86 -7.79 2.86
C SER A 319 2.18 -7.28 4.26
N PHE A 320 3.44 -6.96 4.50
CA PHE A 320 3.84 -6.16 5.66
C PHE A 320 4.41 -4.81 5.27
N TYR A 321 3.88 -3.77 5.90
CA TYR A 321 4.56 -2.51 6.14
C TYR A 321 5.45 -2.68 7.38
N CYS A 322 6.77 -2.52 7.20
CA CYS A 322 7.77 -2.69 8.27
C CYS A 322 8.50 -1.39 8.64
N ASP A 323 8.01 -0.23 8.19
CA ASP A 323 8.74 1.05 8.19
C ASP A 323 10.16 0.94 7.57
N LYS A 324 11.06 1.88 7.89
CA LYS A 324 12.48 1.84 7.58
C LYS A 324 13.21 0.75 8.38
N LYS A 325 14.36 0.31 7.86
CA LYS A 325 15.31 -0.49 8.64
C LYS A 325 15.67 0.24 9.94
N HIS A 326 15.58 -0.48 11.05
CA HIS A 326 15.72 0.03 12.41
C HIS A 326 16.58 -0.94 13.25
N PRO A 327 16.95 -0.60 14.51
CA PRO A 327 17.85 -1.45 15.31
C PRO A 327 17.33 -2.89 15.53
N TYR A 328 16.03 -3.07 15.68
CA TYR A 328 15.36 -4.37 15.85
C TYR A 328 14.96 -5.07 14.54
N TRP A 329 15.66 -4.79 13.43
CA TRP A 329 15.21 -5.25 12.11
C TRP A 329 15.10 -6.78 12.03
N SER A 330 16.08 -7.52 12.56
CA SER A 330 16.05 -8.99 12.53
C SER A 330 14.85 -9.56 13.29
N GLU A 331 14.48 -8.95 14.41
CA GLU A 331 13.34 -9.34 15.22
C GLU A 331 12.01 -9.02 14.53
N THR A 332 11.93 -7.89 13.80
CA THR A 332 10.80 -7.60 12.90
C THR A 332 10.65 -8.69 11.84
N GLN A 333 11.76 -9.09 11.22
CA GLN A 333 11.74 -10.16 10.22
C GLN A 333 11.25 -11.49 10.79
N ASP A 334 11.65 -11.81 12.03
CA ASP A 334 11.22 -13.04 12.70
C ASP A 334 9.71 -13.03 12.96
N LYS A 335 9.13 -11.89 13.37
CA LYS A 335 7.68 -11.76 13.54
C LYS A 335 6.92 -11.87 12.21
N VAL A 336 7.43 -11.23 11.17
CA VAL A 336 6.86 -11.33 9.81
C VAL A 336 6.89 -12.78 9.30
N ASN A 337 8.02 -13.46 9.46
CA ASN A 337 8.17 -14.85 9.05
C ASN A 337 7.28 -15.79 9.86
N GLU A 338 7.20 -15.60 11.18
CA GLU A 338 6.31 -16.37 12.07
C GLU A 338 4.86 -16.29 11.58
N PHE A 339 4.37 -15.10 11.22
CA PHE A 339 3.03 -14.95 10.65
C PHE A 339 2.91 -15.64 9.28
N PHE A 340 3.87 -15.41 8.38
CA PHE A 340 3.85 -16.02 7.04
C PHE A 340 3.87 -17.54 7.04
N ASP A 341 4.49 -18.15 8.05
CA ASP A 341 4.53 -19.61 8.22
C ASP A 341 3.17 -20.17 8.71
N THR A 342 2.23 -19.32 9.13
CA THR A 342 0.84 -19.71 9.46
C THR A 342 -0.11 -19.76 8.27
N LEU A 343 0.30 -19.22 7.11
CA LEU A 343 -0.53 -19.07 5.91
C LEU A 343 -0.47 -20.28 4.99
#